data_AF-A0A7S8IH12-F1
#
_entry.id   AF-A0A7S8IH12-F1
#
_cell.length_a   1.000
_cell.length_b   1.000
_cell.length_c   1.000
_cell.angle_alpha   90.00
_cell.angle_beta   90.00
_cell.angle_gamma   90.00
#
_symmetry.space_group_name_H-M   'P 1'
#
loop_
_entity.id
_entity.type
_entity.pdbx_description
1 polymer ?
#
loop_
_entity_poly.entity_id
_entity_poly.type
_entity_poly.pdbx_seq_one_letter_code
_entity_poly.pdbx_strand_id
1 'polypeptide(L)'
;MQRSSLAISIMMIFLLAACGGPQAERVTLVPTQIGAGAPVYTATATFTPSATPTASDTPTVTPTATATPTATATPTATATPTQTATATSTPTATPPLRTLTPLPSVSGPAGNVGPARVSDADGWSCGDFPCEADIEGWLARIGVPAGFSVGHVGRFPGQVMQITYGPDDRLYATVLEDGTFQGAVYVMNADRTTERYSMTMNHPNGLAFQPGTDVLYVAARHHNDESGLLWRVESDGIMDAVIDDLPCCYEDYNQPNGLIFGPDGYLYMAIGAKTDHGESSAPGSRPYDEIGPFEAGVLRINPHTGNVERYAEGMRNPFDLAFTSDGQFYATDQGLVTGPGDRILRVDEGADYGWPYYRLRGCADCPPSRGVAGIAPDLLTLPDFTLPSGLVAYQGSALPSVMQDTLLVAFWNGTNGAQRIAWIDPNDPALNSEDYVIKSFVTGLVRPVDVALAPDGAVVVADYVYGHVWRIQYGDGPTTTGSATEPIIATQETPQFSFETPTQAATTGTRNLFVTSTPAN
;
A
#
# COMPACT_ATOMS: atom_id res chain seq x y z
N MET A 1 89.47 -15.02 -7.88
CA MET A 1 90.00 -16.11 -7.01
C MET A 1 89.43 -15.90 -5.61
N GLN A 2 89.10 -16.99 -4.89
CA GLN A 2 88.67 -17.02 -3.47
C GLN A 2 87.32 -16.27 -3.18
N ARG A 3 86.41 -16.68 -2.28
CA ARG A 3 86.44 -17.42 -0.99
C ARG A 3 86.99 -16.58 0.19
N SER A 4 86.48 -16.63 1.42
CA SER A 4 85.27 -17.28 1.95
C SER A 4 84.92 -16.79 3.37
N SER A 5 83.63 -16.80 3.70
CA SER A 5 83.01 -17.35 4.93
C SER A 5 83.46 -16.92 6.35
N LEU A 6 82.48 -16.48 7.15
CA LEU A 6 82.29 -16.75 8.60
C LEU A 6 80.84 -16.31 8.96
N ALA A 7 80.02 -16.95 9.82
CA ALA A 7 79.94 -18.31 10.36
C ALA A 7 78.51 -18.49 11.01
N ILE A 8 77.84 -19.65 10.87
CA ILE A 8 77.53 -20.64 11.93
C ILE A 8 76.78 -20.05 13.16
N SER A 9 75.58 -20.47 13.60
CA SER A 9 74.53 -21.45 13.20
C SER A 9 73.23 -21.14 14.03
N ILE A 10 72.14 -21.92 14.22
CA ILE A 10 71.80 -23.35 14.00
C ILE A 10 70.24 -23.58 13.93
N MET A 11 69.85 -24.72 13.33
CA MET A 11 68.69 -25.64 13.52
C MET A 11 67.61 -25.41 14.63
N MET A 12 66.36 -25.91 14.54
CA MET A 12 65.75 -26.88 13.57
C MET A 12 64.19 -26.85 13.49
N ILE A 13 63.66 -27.01 12.25
CA ILE A 13 62.43 -27.73 11.81
C ILE A 13 61.13 -27.66 12.66
N PHE A 14 60.04 -27.18 12.03
CA PHE A 14 58.92 -28.03 11.56
C PHE A 14 58.13 -27.36 10.41
N LEU A 15 57.53 -28.17 9.52
CA LEU A 15 56.61 -27.71 8.47
C LEU A 15 55.16 -27.83 8.94
N LEU A 16 54.31 -26.91 8.47
CA LEU A 16 53.02 -27.20 7.82
C LEU A 16 52.49 -25.92 7.13
N ALA A 17 51.54 -26.07 6.20
CA ALA A 17 51.04 -24.97 5.37
C ALA A 17 49.52 -24.80 5.46
N ALA A 18 49.04 -23.56 5.46
CA ALA A 18 47.65 -23.17 5.20
C ALA A 18 47.58 -21.68 4.81
N CYS A 19 46.56 -21.28 4.05
CA CYS A 19 46.33 -19.89 3.63
C CYS A 19 45.34 -19.17 4.57
N GLY A 20 45.38 -17.84 4.60
CA GLY A 20 44.41 -16.98 5.31
C GLY A 20 44.33 -15.60 4.69
N GLY A 21 43.12 -15.05 4.51
CA GLY A 21 42.84 -13.86 3.71
C GLY A 21 43.22 -12.50 4.32
N PRO A 22 42.99 -11.40 3.59
CA PRO A 22 43.34 -10.05 4.04
C PRO A 22 42.49 -9.61 5.24
N GLN A 23 43.10 -8.83 6.14
CA GLN A 23 42.42 -8.21 7.28
C GLN A 23 41.71 -6.93 6.83
N ALA A 24 40.42 -6.80 7.11
CA ALA A 24 39.68 -5.56 6.93
C ALA A 24 39.82 -4.68 8.20
N GLU A 25 40.34 -3.47 8.04
CA GLU A 25 40.54 -2.52 9.14
C GLU A 25 39.21 -1.82 9.49
N ARG A 26 38.74 -1.97 10.73
CA ARG A 26 37.48 -1.34 11.18
C ARG A 26 37.67 0.16 11.41
N VAL A 27 37.27 0.97 10.44
CA VAL A 27 37.05 2.41 10.64
C VAL A 27 35.75 2.63 11.41
N THR A 28 35.84 2.79 12.73
CA THR A 28 34.70 3.13 13.58
C THR A 28 34.35 4.61 13.40
N LEU A 29 33.34 4.92 12.59
CA LEU A 29 32.74 6.26 12.57
C LEU A 29 31.92 6.47 13.85
N VAL A 30 32.06 7.66 14.47
CA VAL A 30 31.31 8.03 15.68
C VAL A 30 29.90 8.47 15.28
N PRO A 31 28.82 7.83 15.77
CA PRO A 31 27.46 8.27 15.47
C PRO A 31 27.22 9.67 16.03
N THR A 32 26.92 10.62 15.15
CA THR A 32 26.48 11.97 15.52
C THR A 32 25.35 12.37 14.57
N GLN A 33 24.18 12.67 15.13
CA GLN A 33 22.92 12.92 14.42
C GLN A 33 22.38 11.74 13.58
N ILE A 34 21.86 10.75 14.30
CA ILE A 34 20.72 9.93 13.84
C ILE A 34 19.53 10.35 14.72
N GLY A 35 18.35 10.58 14.12
CA GLY A 35 17.12 10.87 14.88
C GLY A 35 16.64 9.61 15.60
N ALA A 36 16.31 9.73 16.89
CA ALA A 36 15.68 8.64 17.63
C ALA A 36 14.22 8.47 17.13
N GLY A 37 13.80 7.23 16.87
CA GLY A 37 12.41 6.95 16.46
C GLY A 37 12.18 5.56 15.83
N ALA A 38 13.16 5.01 15.11
CA ALA A 38 13.03 3.67 14.50
C ALA A 38 13.37 2.55 15.50
N PRO A 39 12.52 1.51 15.64
CA PRO A 39 12.83 0.34 16.47
C PRO A 39 13.92 -0.53 15.82
N VAL A 40 14.96 -0.87 16.59
CA VAL A 40 16.06 -1.74 16.13
C VAL A 40 15.74 -3.19 16.47
N TYR A 41 15.66 -4.04 15.45
CA TYR A 41 15.47 -5.49 15.59
C TYR A 41 16.83 -6.21 15.69
N THR A 42 16.92 -7.21 16.56
CA THR A 42 18.13 -8.03 16.77
C THR A 42 17.79 -9.51 16.70
N ALA A 43 18.22 -10.18 15.63
CA ALA A 43 17.91 -11.59 15.34
C ALA A 43 18.80 -12.61 16.11
N THR A 44 18.57 -13.91 15.85
CA THR A 44 19.17 -15.15 16.46
C THR A 44 18.20 -15.82 17.46
N ALA A 45 17.88 -17.13 17.39
CA ALA A 45 18.76 -18.27 17.05
C ALA A 45 18.19 -19.35 16.12
N THR A 46 19.11 -20.15 15.58
CA THR A 46 18.97 -21.20 14.55
C THR A 46 18.28 -22.49 15.02
N PHE A 47 17.54 -23.15 14.12
CA PHE A 47 17.20 -24.58 14.21
C PHE A 47 17.54 -25.33 12.91
N THR A 48 17.78 -26.64 13.03
CA THR A 48 18.30 -27.51 11.94
C THR A 48 17.19 -28.40 11.37
N PRO A 49 16.98 -28.47 10.04
CA PRO A 49 15.98 -29.35 9.44
C PRO A 49 16.41 -30.82 9.48
N SER A 50 15.43 -31.72 9.59
CA SER A 50 15.60 -33.18 9.47
C SER A 50 14.85 -33.67 8.24
N ALA A 51 15.50 -34.50 7.40
CA ALA A 51 14.95 -34.92 6.12
C ALA A 51 14.22 -36.26 6.18
N THR A 52 13.08 -36.38 5.49
CA THR A 52 12.48 -37.66 5.06
C THR A 52 11.85 -37.46 3.68
N PRO A 53 12.16 -38.31 2.67
CA PRO A 53 11.63 -38.14 1.32
C PRO A 53 10.30 -38.90 1.10
N THR A 54 9.45 -38.36 0.24
CA THR A 54 8.28 -39.04 -0.33
C THR A 54 8.39 -39.02 -1.86
N ALA A 55 8.01 -40.12 -2.52
CA ALA A 55 8.12 -40.27 -3.97
C ALA A 55 6.97 -39.58 -4.72
N SER A 56 7.20 -39.29 -6.01
CA SER A 56 6.22 -38.73 -6.94
C SER A 56 6.10 -39.63 -8.18
N ASP A 57 4.88 -40.06 -8.49
CA ASP A 57 4.55 -40.85 -9.69
C ASP A 57 3.81 -39.97 -10.70
N THR A 58 4.41 -39.77 -11.88
CA THR A 58 3.84 -38.94 -12.96
C THR A 58 3.44 -39.79 -14.17
N PRO A 59 2.15 -39.83 -14.57
CA PRO A 59 1.71 -40.54 -15.77
C PRO A 59 1.90 -39.69 -17.04
N THR A 60 2.79 -40.12 -17.93
CA THR A 60 2.98 -39.52 -19.27
C THR A 60 1.90 -39.99 -20.24
N VAL A 61 1.33 -39.07 -21.03
CA VAL A 61 0.34 -39.39 -22.09
C VAL A 61 0.95 -39.19 -23.48
N THR A 62 0.87 -40.23 -24.33
CA THR A 62 1.42 -40.24 -25.69
C THR A 62 0.32 -40.00 -26.74
N PRO A 63 0.45 -39.02 -27.66
CA PRO A 63 -0.52 -38.81 -28.74
C PRO A 63 -0.36 -39.84 -29.86
N THR A 64 -1.47 -40.31 -30.42
CA THR A 64 -1.50 -41.18 -31.62
C THR A 64 -2.24 -40.46 -32.75
N ALA A 65 -1.62 -40.42 -33.94
CA ALA A 65 -2.23 -39.86 -35.15
C ALA A 65 -2.87 -40.97 -36.01
N THR A 66 -4.00 -40.64 -36.65
CA THR A 66 -4.70 -41.50 -37.63
C THR A 66 -5.12 -40.66 -38.84
N ALA A 67 -5.10 -41.25 -40.04
CA ALA A 67 -5.10 -40.53 -41.31
C ALA A 67 -6.45 -40.45 -42.06
N THR A 68 -6.53 -39.47 -42.95
CA THR A 68 -7.64 -39.17 -43.88
C THR A 68 -7.76 -40.17 -45.04
N PRO A 69 -8.99 -40.48 -45.50
CA PRO A 69 -9.26 -40.87 -46.89
C PRO A 69 -10.07 -39.81 -47.66
N THR A 70 -9.72 -39.56 -48.92
CA THR A 70 -10.39 -38.59 -49.80
C THR A 70 -11.33 -39.28 -50.79
N ALA A 71 -12.51 -38.69 -51.05
CA ALA A 71 -13.36 -39.03 -52.19
C ALA A 71 -14.12 -37.78 -52.71
N THR A 72 -14.34 -37.70 -54.03
CA THR A 72 -14.81 -36.48 -54.73
C THR A 72 -16.24 -36.64 -55.25
N ALA A 73 -17.11 -35.64 -55.00
CA ALA A 73 -18.36 -35.44 -55.75
C ALA A 73 -18.89 -33.99 -55.63
N THR A 74 -19.18 -33.35 -56.77
CA THR A 74 -19.70 -31.96 -56.88
C THR A 74 -20.38 -31.78 -58.25
N PRO A 75 -21.49 -31.03 -58.41
CA PRO A 75 -22.60 -30.75 -57.49
C PRO A 75 -23.99 -31.09 -58.12
N THR A 76 -25.07 -30.97 -57.35
CA THR A 76 -26.39 -30.52 -57.86
C THR A 76 -27.05 -29.68 -56.77
N ALA A 77 -27.47 -28.45 -57.09
CA ALA A 77 -28.06 -27.53 -56.12
C ALA A 77 -29.59 -27.53 -56.20
N THR A 78 -30.25 -27.87 -55.09
CA THR A 78 -31.69 -27.65 -54.88
C THR A 78 -31.86 -26.52 -53.87
N ALA A 79 -32.39 -25.38 -54.31
CA ALA A 79 -32.58 -24.22 -53.45
C ALA A 79 -33.91 -24.31 -52.67
N THR A 80 -33.81 -24.52 -51.35
CA THR A 80 -34.93 -24.36 -50.42
C THR A 80 -34.86 -22.95 -49.79
N PRO A 81 -35.89 -22.10 -49.92
CA PRO A 81 -35.86 -20.74 -49.39
C PRO A 81 -36.15 -20.71 -47.88
N THR A 82 -35.10 -20.62 -47.07
CA THR A 82 -35.23 -20.25 -45.64
C THR A 82 -35.40 -18.73 -45.54
N GLN A 83 -36.47 -18.27 -44.89
CA GLN A 83 -36.72 -16.85 -44.66
C GLN A 83 -35.85 -16.35 -43.48
N THR A 84 -34.80 -15.59 -43.77
CA THR A 84 -34.07 -14.82 -42.77
C THR A 84 -34.88 -13.59 -42.38
N ALA A 85 -35.22 -13.44 -41.10
CA ALA A 85 -35.86 -12.22 -40.60
C ALA A 85 -34.83 -11.08 -40.50
N THR A 86 -34.93 -10.09 -41.39
CA THR A 86 -34.14 -8.86 -41.30
C THR A 86 -34.67 -8.00 -40.14
N ALA A 87 -33.84 -7.78 -39.12
CA ALA A 87 -34.17 -6.84 -38.05
C ALA A 87 -34.10 -5.39 -38.58
N THR A 88 -35.26 -4.74 -38.74
CA THR A 88 -35.32 -3.31 -39.05
C THR A 88 -34.98 -2.50 -37.80
N SER A 89 -33.88 -1.75 -37.83
CA SER A 89 -33.51 -0.83 -36.76
C SER A 89 -34.44 0.40 -36.75
N THR A 90 -35.33 0.46 -35.76
CA THR A 90 -36.05 1.69 -35.42
C THR A 90 -35.03 2.75 -34.99
N PRO A 91 -35.07 3.99 -35.53
CA PRO A 91 -34.13 5.03 -35.13
C PRO A 91 -34.41 5.49 -33.69
N THR A 92 -33.50 5.16 -32.77
CA THR A 92 -33.48 5.75 -31.41
C THR A 92 -33.34 7.27 -31.51
N ALA A 93 -34.11 8.01 -30.72
CA ALA A 93 -34.05 9.46 -30.71
C ALA A 93 -32.65 9.94 -30.27
N THR A 94 -31.97 10.70 -31.13
CA THR A 94 -30.69 11.33 -30.79
C THR A 94 -30.90 12.31 -29.62
N PRO A 95 -30.18 12.18 -28.49
CA PRO A 95 -30.22 13.19 -27.45
C PRO A 95 -29.70 14.53 -28.00
N PRO A 96 -30.27 15.67 -27.57
CA PRO A 96 -29.85 16.97 -28.09
C PRO A 96 -28.36 17.20 -27.79
N LEU A 97 -27.61 17.56 -28.84
CA LEU A 97 -26.19 17.87 -28.74
C LEU A 97 -26.00 19.01 -27.72
N ARG A 98 -25.40 18.72 -26.56
CA ARG A 98 -25.11 19.76 -25.56
C ARG A 98 -24.01 20.65 -26.11
N THR A 99 -24.40 21.84 -26.59
CA THR A 99 -23.48 22.91 -26.90
C THR A 99 -22.61 23.18 -25.68
N LEU A 100 -21.30 22.98 -25.81
CA LEU A 100 -20.34 23.32 -24.76
C LEU A 100 -20.23 24.84 -24.67
N THR A 101 -21.15 25.47 -23.95
CA THR A 101 -20.91 26.79 -23.36
C THR A 101 -19.64 26.66 -22.54
N PRO A 102 -18.59 27.46 -22.78
CA PRO A 102 -17.41 27.45 -21.91
C PRO A 102 -17.88 27.69 -20.48
N LEU A 103 -17.51 26.80 -19.56
CA LEU A 103 -17.66 27.08 -18.14
C LEU A 103 -16.97 28.43 -17.87
N PRO A 104 -17.58 29.33 -17.08
CA PRO A 104 -16.82 30.46 -16.56
C PRO A 104 -15.58 29.88 -15.85
N SER A 105 -14.45 30.58 -15.92
CA SER A 105 -13.23 30.17 -15.24
C SER A 105 -13.41 30.32 -13.73
N VAL A 106 -14.13 29.37 -13.12
CA VAL A 106 -14.19 29.17 -11.69
C VAL A 106 -12.76 28.89 -11.27
N SER A 107 -12.16 29.84 -10.57
CA SER A 107 -11.00 29.56 -9.75
C SER A 107 -11.43 28.52 -8.72
N GLY A 108 -11.18 27.24 -9.02
CA GLY A 108 -11.31 26.17 -8.04
C GLY A 108 -10.46 26.52 -6.81
N PRO A 109 -10.81 25.99 -5.63
CA PRO A 109 -10.35 26.49 -4.33
C PRO A 109 -8.82 26.57 -4.23
N ALA A 110 -8.29 27.77 -4.53
CA ALA A 110 -6.88 28.05 -4.67
C ALA A 110 -6.26 28.36 -3.30
N GLY A 111 -6.25 27.35 -2.43
CA GLY A 111 -5.69 27.44 -1.09
C GLY A 111 -5.12 26.09 -0.66
N ASN A 112 -3.78 26.00 -0.62
CA ASN A 112 -3.13 24.90 0.08
C ASN A 112 -3.51 24.98 1.57
N VAL A 113 -4.04 23.88 2.11
CA VAL A 113 -4.19 23.76 3.57
C VAL A 113 -2.78 23.78 4.18
N GLY A 114 -2.57 24.64 5.17
CA GLY A 114 -1.32 24.67 5.91
C GLY A 114 -1.03 23.32 6.58
N PRO A 115 0.25 22.94 6.74
CA PRO A 115 0.59 21.77 7.53
C PRO A 115 0.09 21.97 8.96
N ALA A 116 -0.63 20.98 9.50
CA ALA A 116 -0.98 20.95 10.91
C ALA A 116 0.28 20.71 11.77
N ARG A 117 0.23 21.03 13.07
CA ARG A 117 1.33 20.67 13.98
C ARG A 117 1.43 19.15 14.10
N VAL A 118 2.49 18.60 13.53
CA VAL A 118 2.91 17.21 13.73
C VAL A 118 3.33 17.02 15.20
N SER A 119 3.04 15.85 15.77
CA SER A 119 3.51 15.45 17.09
C SER A 119 5.01 15.18 17.09
N ASP A 120 5.71 15.47 18.18
CA ASP A 120 7.09 15.00 18.37
C ASP A 120 7.10 13.46 18.53
N ALA A 121 8.24 12.82 18.30
CA ALA A 121 8.33 11.34 18.28
C ALA A 121 8.48 10.69 19.69
N ASP A 122 8.58 11.50 20.75
CA ASP A 122 8.92 11.09 22.11
C ASP A 122 7.72 10.53 22.90
N GLY A 123 7.10 9.48 22.36
CA GLY A 123 5.87 8.88 22.89
C GLY A 123 4.61 9.55 22.34
N TRP A 124 3.44 9.07 22.76
CA TRP A 124 2.18 9.46 22.14
C TRP A 124 1.07 9.63 23.18
N SER A 125 0.40 10.80 23.17
CA SER A 125 -0.54 11.20 24.22
C SER A 125 -1.72 12.03 23.71
N CYS A 126 -2.78 12.17 24.52
CA CYS A 126 -3.85 13.15 24.26
C CYS A 126 -3.40 14.63 24.44
N GLY A 127 -2.11 14.90 24.66
CA GLY A 127 -1.54 16.26 24.57
C GLY A 127 -1.13 16.64 23.15
N ASP A 128 -0.86 15.62 22.30
CA ASP A 128 -0.36 15.80 20.94
C ASP A 128 -1.48 15.82 19.89
N PHE A 129 -2.54 15.07 20.20
CA PHE A 129 -3.77 14.91 19.43
C PHE A 129 -4.98 14.91 20.39
N PRO A 130 -6.21 15.24 19.93
CA PRO A 130 -7.42 15.00 20.69
C PRO A 130 -7.54 13.51 21.08
N CYS A 131 -8.19 13.20 22.21
CA CYS A 131 -8.46 11.80 22.55
C CYS A 131 -9.42 11.15 21.53
N GLU A 132 -9.43 9.82 21.47
CA GLU A 132 -10.27 9.00 20.57
C GLU A 132 -11.80 9.20 20.67
N ALA A 133 -12.28 9.91 21.69
CA ALA A 133 -13.68 10.26 21.89
C ALA A 133 -13.98 11.76 21.67
N ASP A 134 -12.94 12.60 21.52
CA ASP A 134 -13.06 14.06 21.39
C ASP A 134 -13.29 14.46 19.92
N ILE A 135 -14.47 14.12 19.40
CA ILE A 135 -14.84 14.39 18.01
C ILE A 135 -14.87 15.90 17.71
N GLU A 136 -15.17 16.75 18.70
CA GLU A 136 -15.14 18.20 18.52
C GLU A 136 -13.69 18.72 18.39
N GLY A 137 -12.77 18.24 19.24
CA GLY A 137 -11.34 18.49 19.11
C GLY A 137 -10.76 18.00 17.77
N TRP A 138 -11.21 16.84 17.27
CA TRP A 138 -10.83 16.36 15.93
C TRP A 138 -11.33 17.27 14.81
N LEU A 139 -12.61 17.65 14.82
CA LEU A 139 -13.19 18.54 13.80
C LEU A 139 -12.61 19.96 13.86
N ALA A 140 -12.10 20.39 15.02
CA ALA A 140 -11.34 21.64 15.16
C ALA A 140 -9.87 21.53 14.71
N ARG A 141 -9.28 20.32 14.73
CA ARG A 141 -7.90 20.05 14.30
C ARG A 141 -7.75 19.76 12.81
N ILE A 142 -8.74 19.09 12.19
CA ILE A 142 -8.64 18.63 10.81
C ILE A 142 -8.83 19.80 9.84
N GLY A 143 -7.77 20.12 9.08
CA GLY A 143 -7.77 21.17 8.08
C GLY A 143 -8.22 20.67 6.71
N VAL A 144 -9.10 21.42 6.05
CA VAL A 144 -9.57 21.23 4.67
C VAL A 144 -9.47 22.54 3.88
N PRO A 145 -9.52 22.54 2.54
CA PRO A 145 -9.33 23.76 1.75
C PRO A 145 -10.56 24.70 1.88
N ALA A 146 -10.38 25.98 1.54
CA ALA A 146 -11.48 26.94 1.58
C ALA A 146 -12.65 26.50 0.68
N GLY A 147 -13.88 26.51 1.21
CA GLY A 147 -15.08 26.04 0.51
C GLY A 147 -15.40 24.55 0.71
N PHE A 148 -14.56 23.81 1.45
CA PHE A 148 -14.87 22.47 1.94
C PHE A 148 -15.22 22.48 3.44
N SER A 149 -15.89 21.42 3.88
CA SER A 149 -16.13 21.10 5.30
C SER A 149 -15.73 19.66 5.59
N VAL A 150 -15.20 19.42 6.79
CA VAL A 150 -15.00 18.07 7.35
C VAL A 150 -16.16 17.69 8.27
N GLY A 151 -16.59 16.43 8.24
CA GLY A 151 -17.51 15.83 9.20
C GLY A 151 -17.07 14.43 9.62
N HIS A 152 -17.44 14.00 10.82
CA HIS A 152 -17.23 12.63 11.28
C HIS A 152 -18.33 11.72 10.70
N VAL A 153 -17.95 10.59 10.10
CA VAL A 153 -18.90 9.54 9.66
C VAL A 153 -19.18 8.60 10.82
N GLY A 154 -18.14 7.96 11.34
CA GLY A 154 -18.22 6.96 12.39
C GLY A 154 -16.85 6.36 12.68
N ARG A 155 -16.83 5.26 13.43
CA ARG A 155 -15.60 4.61 13.89
C ARG A 155 -15.71 3.09 13.78
N PHE A 156 -14.66 2.45 13.28
CA PHE A 156 -14.47 1.00 13.31
C PHE A 156 -13.82 0.54 14.63
N PRO A 157 -14.08 -0.69 15.11
CA PRO A 157 -13.72 -1.12 16.48
C PRO A 157 -12.27 -1.59 16.64
N GLY A 158 -11.34 -1.05 15.85
CA GLY A 158 -9.94 -1.44 15.76
C GLY A 158 -9.18 -0.57 14.77
N GLN A 159 -7.98 -0.97 14.37
CA GLN A 159 -7.22 -0.22 13.37
C GLN A 159 -7.73 -0.51 11.96
N VAL A 160 -8.26 0.50 11.27
CA VAL A 160 -8.71 0.39 9.87
C VAL A 160 -7.51 0.30 8.92
N MET A 161 -7.58 -0.55 7.90
CA MET A 161 -6.55 -0.73 6.87
C MET A 161 -6.97 -0.09 5.53
N GLN A 162 -7.94 -0.67 4.82
CA GLN A 162 -8.58 -0.04 3.66
C GLN A 162 -10.11 0.00 3.81
N ILE A 163 -10.76 0.83 2.99
CA ILE A 163 -12.19 1.08 2.97
C ILE A 163 -12.77 1.01 1.55
N THR A 164 -13.98 0.47 1.41
CA THR A 164 -14.70 0.46 0.14
C THR A 164 -16.21 0.61 0.36
N TYR A 165 -16.93 1.14 -0.63
CA TYR A 165 -18.40 1.18 -0.58
C TYR A 165 -18.98 -0.06 -1.27
N GLY A 166 -19.97 -0.69 -0.62
CA GLY A 166 -20.69 -1.84 -1.17
C GLY A 166 -21.81 -1.44 -2.15
N PRO A 167 -22.40 -2.42 -2.85
CA PRO A 167 -23.56 -2.21 -3.72
C PRO A 167 -24.86 -1.86 -2.96
N ASP A 168 -24.80 -1.86 -1.63
CA ASP A 168 -25.86 -1.47 -0.68
C ASP A 168 -25.67 -0.06 -0.10
N ASP A 169 -24.78 0.74 -0.69
CA ASP A 169 -24.36 2.08 -0.25
C ASP A 169 -23.72 2.14 1.15
N ARG A 170 -23.41 1.00 1.79
CA ARG A 170 -22.71 0.95 3.09
C ARG A 170 -21.19 0.98 2.93
N LEU A 171 -20.50 1.47 3.95
CA LEU A 171 -19.04 1.54 4.01
C LEU A 171 -18.48 0.28 4.67
N TYR A 172 -17.69 -0.48 3.93
CA TYR A 172 -16.95 -1.66 4.38
C TYR A 172 -15.50 -1.29 4.66
N ALA A 173 -14.87 -2.01 5.58
CA ALA A 173 -13.48 -1.81 5.95
C ALA A 173 -12.81 -3.13 6.36
N THR A 174 -11.54 -3.29 6.02
CA THR A 174 -10.65 -4.23 6.72
C THR A 174 -10.17 -3.58 8.02
N VAL A 175 -10.27 -4.33 9.13
CA VAL A 175 -9.98 -3.82 10.48
C VAL A 175 -9.14 -4.85 11.24
N LEU A 176 -8.02 -4.41 11.81
CA LEU A 176 -7.21 -5.19 12.75
C LEU A 176 -7.80 -5.11 14.15
N GLU A 177 -7.84 -6.25 14.84
CA GLU A 177 -8.53 -6.47 16.11
C GLU A 177 -7.53 -6.52 17.29
N ASP A 178 -7.91 -5.93 18.42
CA ASP A 178 -7.18 -5.89 19.70
C ASP A 178 -5.71 -5.41 19.63
N GLY A 179 -5.34 -4.65 18.58
CA GLY A 179 -3.95 -4.21 18.34
C GLY A 179 -3.03 -5.34 17.89
N THR A 180 -3.58 -6.41 17.33
CA THR A 180 -2.86 -7.58 16.78
C THR A 180 -2.81 -7.53 15.25
N PHE A 181 -2.13 -8.49 14.63
CA PHE A 181 -2.25 -8.73 13.18
C PHE A 181 -3.48 -9.57 12.79
N GLN A 182 -4.32 -10.01 13.73
CA GLN A 182 -5.61 -10.62 13.36
C GLN A 182 -6.63 -9.53 13.07
N GLY A 183 -7.56 -9.78 12.15
CA GLY A 183 -8.57 -8.80 11.77
C GLY A 183 -9.78 -9.42 11.08
N ALA A 184 -10.69 -8.58 10.60
CA ALA A 184 -11.83 -8.98 9.79
C ALA A 184 -12.34 -7.83 8.92
N VAL A 185 -13.25 -8.14 7.99
CA VAL A 185 -14.09 -7.13 7.37
C VAL A 185 -15.18 -6.71 8.35
N TYR A 186 -15.38 -5.40 8.48
CA TYR A 186 -16.52 -4.78 9.16
C TYR A 186 -17.30 -3.93 8.15
N VAL A 187 -18.59 -3.71 8.43
CA VAL A 187 -19.44 -2.77 7.69
C VAL A 187 -20.09 -1.77 8.63
N MET A 188 -20.21 -0.52 8.18
CA MET A 188 -20.84 0.57 8.91
C MET A 188 -22.29 0.76 8.45
N ASN A 189 -23.21 0.66 9.40
CA ASN A 189 -24.64 0.82 9.20
C ASN A 189 -25.05 2.30 9.08
N ALA A 190 -26.26 2.53 8.58
CA ALA A 190 -26.80 3.89 8.38
C ALA A 190 -26.99 4.70 9.68
N ASP A 191 -27.05 4.03 10.83
CA ASP A 191 -27.05 4.66 12.16
C ASP A 191 -25.63 4.91 12.73
N ARG A 192 -24.59 4.59 11.95
CA ARG A 192 -23.15 4.68 12.26
C ARG A 192 -22.65 3.63 13.26
N THR A 193 -23.45 2.63 13.62
CA THR A 193 -22.94 1.42 14.27
C THR A 193 -22.08 0.63 13.28
N THR A 194 -21.17 -0.20 13.80
CA THR A 194 -20.34 -1.10 12.99
C THR A 194 -20.60 -2.55 13.38
N GLU A 195 -20.75 -3.42 12.38
CA GLU A 195 -20.99 -4.86 12.54
C GLU A 195 -19.89 -5.64 11.81
N ARG A 196 -19.55 -6.82 12.32
CA ARG A 196 -18.51 -7.68 11.74
C ARG A 196 -19.12 -8.48 10.58
N TYR A 197 -18.50 -8.38 9.41
CA TYR A 197 -19.01 -8.95 8.16
C TYR A 197 -18.35 -10.30 7.82
N SER A 198 -17.08 -10.51 8.20
CA SER A 198 -16.33 -11.74 7.89
C SER A 198 -15.92 -12.55 9.13
N MET A 199 -15.44 -13.77 8.89
CA MET A 199 -14.62 -14.48 9.88
C MET A 199 -13.24 -13.81 10.06
N THR A 200 -12.47 -14.25 11.05
CA THR A 200 -11.13 -13.71 11.31
C THR A 200 -10.17 -14.06 10.18
N MET A 201 -9.40 -13.08 9.73
CA MET A 201 -8.33 -13.17 8.73
C MET A 201 -6.99 -12.80 9.35
N ASN A 202 -5.90 -13.27 8.75
CA ASN A 202 -4.53 -12.90 9.12
C ASN A 202 -4.08 -11.67 8.31
N HIS A 203 -3.83 -10.56 8.99
CA HIS A 203 -3.45 -9.24 8.46
C HIS A 203 -4.17 -8.83 7.15
N PRO A 204 -5.52 -8.75 7.16
CA PRO A 204 -6.28 -8.31 6.01
C PRO A 204 -5.98 -6.84 5.69
N ASN A 205 -5.70 -6.54 4.42
CA ASN A 205 -5.36 -5.21 3.94
C ASN A 205 -6.37 -4.72 2.89
N GLY A 206 -6.15 -4.99 1.60
CA GLY A 206 -7.04 -4.47 0.55
C GLY A 206 -8.36 -5.21 0.39
N LEU A 207 -9.40 -4.50 -0.04
CA LEU A 207 -10.74 -5.06 -0.30
C LEU A 207 -11.47 -4.38 -1.45
N ALA A 208 -12.16 -5.15 -2.30
CA ALA A 208 -12.93 -4.63 -3.44
C ALA A 208 -14.15 -5.49 -3.78
N PHE A 209 -15.31 -4.88 -3.97
CA PHE A 209 -16.50 -5.56 -4.49
C PHE A 209 -16.39 -5.80 -6.00
N GLN A 210 -16.82 -6.97 -6.46
CA GLN A 210 -16.91 -7.28 -7.89
C GLN A 210 -18.07 -6.49 -8.53
N PRO A 211 -17.82 -5.66 -9.57
CA PRO A 211 -18.83 -4.76 -10.14
C PRO A 211 -20.14 -5.45 -10.53
N GLY A 212 -21.26 -4.91 -10.03
CA GLY A 212 -22.60 -5.45 -10.29
C GLY A 212 -22.98 -6.67 -9.45
N THR A 213 -22.20 -7.02 -8.43
CA THR A 213 -22.46 -8.12 -7.50
C THR A 213 -22.23 -7.69 -6.05
N ASP A 214 -22.68 -8.51 -5.11
CA ASP A 214 -22.45 -8.45 -3.66
C ASP A 214 -21.23 -9.27 -3.19
N VAL A 215 -20.44 -9.78 -4.15
CA VAL A 215 -19.22 -10.56 -3.90
C VAL A 215 -18.05 -9.62 -3.56
N LEU A 216 -17.46 -9.79 -2.38
CA LEU A 216 -16.30 -9.02 -1.91
C LEU A 216 -15.01 -9.84 -2.04
N TYR A 217 -13.96 -9.24 -2.59
CA TYR A 217 -12.61 -9.81 -2.59
C TYR A 217 -11.75 -9.12 -1.53
N VAL A 218 -10.92 -9.88 -0.81
CA VAL A 218 -10.07 -9.36 0.29
C VAL A 218 -8.66 -9.95 0.23
N ALA A 219 -7.65 -9.09 0.26
CA ALA A 219 -6.24 -9.42 0.33
C ALA A 219 -5.79 -9.59 1.80
N ALA A 220 -5.07 -10.67 2.09
CA ALA A 220 -4.63 -11.03 3.43
C ALA A 220 -3.30 -11.80 3.40
N ARG A 221 -2.76 -12.14 4.58
CA ARG A 221 -1.75 -13.20 4.73
C ARG A 221 -2.43 -14.56 4.85
N HIS A 222 -1.80 -15.63 4.36
CA HIS A 222 -2.19 -17.00 4.68
C HIS A 222 -1.48 -17.45 5.96
N HIS A 223 -0.16 -17.37 5.95
CA HIS A 223 0.74 -17.66 7.07
C HIS A 223 1.68 -16.46 7.25
N ASN A 224 2.12 -16.19 8.48
CA ASN A 224 2.75 -14.91 8.83
C ASN A 224 3.96 -14.55 7.96
N ASP A 225 4.75 -15.53 7.52
CA ASP A 225 5.98 -15.30 6.77
C ASP A 225 6.11 -16.10 5.44
N GLU A 226 5.12 -16.93 5.09
CA GLU A 226 5.28 -17.95 4.02
C GLU A 226 4.54 -17.63 2.71
N SER A 227 3.25 -17.26 2.79
CA SER A 227 2.43 -16.86 1.63
C SER A 227 1.27 -15.92 2.00
N GLY A 228 0.84 -15.15 0.99
CA GLY A 228 -0.33 -14.29 0.99
C GLY A 228 -1.58 -15.01 0.47
N LEU A 229 -2.73 -14.35 0.61
CA LEU A 229 -4.05 -14.96 0.42
C LEU A 229 -5.02 -13.98 -0.25
N LEU A 230 -5.77 -14.46 -1.24
CA LEU A 230 -6.96 -13.80 -1.78
C LEU A 230 -8.20 -14.56 -1.33
N TRP A 231 -9.02 -13.92 -0.50
CA TRP A 231 -10.36 -14.37 -0.17
C TRP A 231 -11.38 -13.86 -1.19
N ARG A 232 -12.37 -14.70 -1.51
CA ARG A 232 -13.71 -14.28 -1.91
C ARG A 232 -14.63 -14.43 -0.70
N VAL A 233 -15.47 -13.43 -0.46
CA VAL A 233 -16.46 -13.37 0.62
C VAL A 233 -17.83 -13.16 -0.01
N GLU A 234 -18.71 -14.13 0.17
CA GLU A 234 -20.11 -14.09 -0.29
C GLU A 234 -20.97 -13.26 0.68
N SER A 235 -22.16 -12.83 0.25
CA SER A 235 -23.04 -11.96 1.07
C SER A 235 -23.73 -12.64 2.26
N ASP A 236 -23.63 -13.96 2.39
CA ASP A 236 -23.99 -14.72 3.59
C ASP A 236 -22.80 -14.93 4.57
N GLY A 237 -21.62 -14.38 4.24
CA GLY A 237 -20.41 -14.48 5.03
C GLY A 237 -19.59 -15.77 4.79
N ILE A 238 -19.97 -16.62 3.83
CA ILE A 238 -19.13 -17.74 3.39
C ILE A 238 -17.86 -17.19 2.73
N MET A 239 -16.73 -17.85 2.98
CA MET A 239 -15.40 -17.43 2.52
C MET A 239 -14.67 -18.57 1.82
N ASP A 240 -14.26 -18.32 0.57
CA ASP A 240 -13.45 -19.23 -0.25
C ASP A 240 -12.07 -18.63 -0.53
N ALA A 241 -11.01 -19.43 -0.40
CA ALA A 241 -9.68 -19.05 -0.87
C ALA A 241 -9.64 -19.15 -2.40
N VAL A 242 -9.24 -18.06 -3.06
CA VAL A 242 -9.10 -17.97 -4.53
C VAL A 242 -7.65 -18.25 -4.96
N ILE A 243 -6.69 -17.76 -4.17
CA ILE A 243 -5.24 -17.94 -4.36
C ILE A 243 -4.61 -17.93 -2.96
N ASP A 244 -3.84 -18.95 -2.59
CA ASP A 244 -3.31 -19.14 -1.22
C ASP A 244 -1.76 -19.26 -1.14
N ASP A 245 -1.09 -19.08 -2.28
CA ASP A 245 0.37 -19.13 -2.47
C ASP A 245 1.00 -17.80 -2.92
N LEU A 246 0.29 -16.66 -2.76
CA LEU A 246 0.76 -15.33 -3.19
C LEU A 246 2.07 -14.92 -2.49
N PRO A 247 2.91 -14.06 -3.09
CA PRO A 247 4.13 -13.57 -2.43
C PRO A 247 3.86 -12.77 -1.15
N CYS A 248 4.30 -13.34 -0.04
CA CYS A 248 4.37 -12.77 1.32
C CYS A 248 5.27 -13.70 2.14
N CYS A 249 5.97 -13.33 3.21
CA CYS A 249 6.40 -12.01 3.67
C CYS A 249 7.68 -12.33 4.46
N TYR A 250 8.87 -11.91 4.05
CA TYR A 250 10.05 -12.23 4.88
C TYR A 250 10.06 -11.30 6.10
N GLU A 251 10.30 -11.84 7.31
CA GLU A 251 10.42 -11.06 8.56
C GLU A 251 9.36 -9.96 8.74
N ASP A 252 8.07 -10.34 8.63
CA ASP A 252 6.91 -9.43 8.75
C ASP A 252 6.81 -8.25 7.75
N TYR A 253 7.65 -8.19 6.68
CA TYR A 253 7.62 -7.12 5.66
C TYR A 253 6.35 -7.12 4.76
N ASN A 254 6.50 -6.75 3.47
CA ASN A 254 5.40 -6.41 2.59
C ASN A 254 4.60 -7.65 2.11
N GLN A 255 3.38 -7.42 1.63
CA GLN A 255 2.35 -8.45 1.43
C GLN A 255 1.40 -8.12 0.27
N PRO A 256 0.33 -8.91 0.02
CA PRO A 256 -0.81 -8.46 -0.77
C PRO A 256 -1.52 -7.26 -0.12
N ASN A 257 -1.67 -6.19 -0.89
CA ASN A 257 -2.23 -4.91 -0.45
C ASN A 257 -3.52 -4.57 -1.22
N GLY A 258 -3.65 -3.33 -1.72
CA GLY A 258 -4.85 -2.79 -2.35
C GLY A 258 -5.34 -3.56 -3.58
N LEU A 259 -6.67 -3.52 -3.74
CA LEU A 259 -7.44 -4.25 -4.74
C LEU A 259 -8.36 -3.29 -5.48
N ILE A 260 -8.43 -3.38 -6.82
CA ILE A 260 -9.41 -2.63 -7.61
C ILE A 260 -9.85 -3.43 -8.84
N PHE A 261 -11.13 -3.36 -9.19
CA PHE A 261 -11.60 -3.90 -10.47
C PHE A 261 -11.38 -2.89 -11.60
N GLY A 262 -10.73 -3.33 -12.67
CA GLY A 262 -10.49 -2.51 -13.86
C GLY A 262 -11.74 -2.32 -14.72
N PRO A 263 -11.74 -1.35 -15.65
CA PRO A 263 -12.84 -1.13 -16.60
C PRO A 263 -13.02 -2.28 -17.61
N ASP A 264 -12.09 -3.24 -17.63
CA ASP A 264 -12.12 -4.49 -18.38
C ASP A 264 -12.81 -5.66 -17.62
N GLY A 265 -13.14 -5.47 -16.34
CA GLY A 265 -13.75 -6.48 -15.47
C GLY A 265 -12.76 -7.47 -14.84
N TYR A 266 -11.45 -7.25 -14.95
CA TYR A 266 -10.44 -8.01 -14.19
C TYR A 266 -10.21 -7.39 -12.80
N LEU A 267 -9.80 -8.23 -11.85
CA LEU A 267 -9.33 -7.77 -10.55
C LEU A 267 -7.83 -7.44 -10.65
N TYR A 268 -7.45 -6.24 -10.27
CA TYR A 268 -6.06 -5.80 -10.16
C TYR A 268 -5.66 -5.78 -8.68
N MET A 269 -4.47 -6.31 -8.38
CA MET A 269 -3.96 -6.51 -7.02
C MET A 269 -2.52 -6.03 -6.90
N ALA A 270 -2.24 -5.22 -5.89
CA ALA A 270 -0.89 -4.82 -5.55
C ALA A 270 -0.20 -5.87 -4.66
N ILE A 271 1.02 -6.28 -5.04
CA ILE A 271 1.84 -7.23 -4.29
C ILE A 271 3.18 -6.57 -3.93
N GLY A 272 3.43 -6.45 -2.63
CA GLY A 272 4.74 -6.06 -2.12
C GLY A 272 5.85 -7.08 -2.37
N ALA A 273 7.08 -6.60 -2.40
CA ALA A 273 8.29 -7.41 -2.28
C ALA A 273 8.28 -8.20 -0.97
N LYS A 274 8.78 -9.44 -0.99
CA LYS A 274 8.96 -10.20 0.25
C LYS A 274 10.02 -9.58 1.16
N THR A 275 10.90 -8.73 0.63
CA THR A 275 12.12 -8.19 1.27
C THR A 275 12.26 -6.67 1.05
N ASP A 276 13.31 -6.03 1.57
CA ASP A 276 13.52 -4.55 1.47
C ASP A 276 14.47 -4.20 0.31
N HIS A 277 15.61 -4.90 0.22
CA HIS A 277 16.65 -4.77 -0.80
C HIS A 277 16.93 -6.10 -1.52
N GLY A 278 15.97 -7.03 -1.61
CA GLY A 278 16.22 -8.35 -2.20
C GLY A 278 17.10 -9.25 -1.33
N GLU A 279 17.08 -9.05 -0.01
CA GLU A 279 17.88 -9.81 0.96
C GLU A 279 17.68 -11.31 0.81
N SER A 280 18.74 -12.08 1.11
CA SER A 280 18.67 -13.53 1.06
C SER A 280 18.37 -14.17 2.41
N SER A 281 17.52 -15.19 2.37
CA SER A 281 17.37 -16.19 3.44
C SER A 281 18.63 -17.07 3.68
N ALA A 282 19.65 -16.99 2.82
CA ALA A 282 20.91 -17.74 2.92
C ALA A 282 22.15 -16.92 2.46
N PRO A 283 22.43 -15.75 3.06
CA PRO A 283 23.35 -14.74 2.50
C PRO A 283 24.80 -15.21 2.38
N GLY A 284 25.21 -16.22 3.15
CA GLY A 284 26.55 -16.82 3.10
C GLY A 284 26.81 -17.76 1.91
N SER A 285 25.78 -18.13 1.13
CA SER A 285 25.89 -18.98 -0.06
C SER A 285 25.16 -18.42 -1.29
N ARG A 286 24.10 -17.64 -1.07
CA ARG A 286 23.34 -16.90 -2.07
C ARG A 286 23.16 -15.47 -1.53
N PRO A 287 23.91 -14.44 -2.00
CA PRO A 287 23.87 -13.13 -1.36
C PRO A 287 22.52 -12.41 -1.43
N TYR A 288 21.73 -12.65 -2.48
CA TYR A 288 20.42 -12.01 -2.77
C TYR A 288 19.44 -13.07 -3.29
N ASP A 289 18.15 -12.94 -2.99
CA ASP A 289 17.13 -13.87 -3.48
C ASP A 289 16.60 -13.48 -4.87
N GLU A 290 16.11 -14.46 -5.63
CA GLU A 290 15.51 -14.23 -6.94
C GLU A 290 14.06 -13.76 -6.77
N ILE A 291 13.75 -12.55 -7.23
CA ILE A 291 12.41 -11.94 -7.12
C ILE A 291 11.39 -12.76 -7.90
N GLY A 292 10.30 -13.16 -7.25
CA GLY A 292 9.28 -14.03 -7.82
C GLY A 292 8.58 -13.48 -9.07
N PRO A 293 7.92 -14.35 -9.87
CA PRO A 293 7.20 -13.93 -11.07
C PRO A 293 5.90 -13.16 -10.78
N PHE A 294 5.47 -13.11 -9.53
CA PHE A 294 4.27 -12.37 -9.06
C PHE A 294 4.61 -11.39 -7.91
N GLU A 295 5.88 -11.22 -7.58
CA GLU A 295 6.36 -10.38 -6.48
C GLU A 295 6.65 -8.95 -6.96
N ALA A 296 6.55 -7.98 -6.05
CA ALA A 296 7.03 -6.61 -6.25
C ALA A 296 6.42 -5.91 -7.48
N GLY A 297 5.09 -5.81 -7.52
CA GLY A 297 4.37 -5.30 -8.70
C GLY A 297 2.85 -5.40 -8.61
N VAL A 298 2.20 -5.46 -9.77
CA VAL A 298 0.74 -5.55 -9.89
C VAL A 298 0.36 -6.83 -10.63
N LEU A 299 -0.63 -7.55 -10.11
CA LEU A 299 -1.24 -8.72 -10.74
C LEU A 299 -2.57 -8.34 -11.39
N ARG A 300 -2.89 -8.99 -12.50
CA ARG A 300 -4.22 -9.04 -13.13
C ARG A 300 -4.80 -10.44 -12.93
N ILE A 301 -5.97 -10.52 -12.33
CA ILE A 301 -6.62 -11.76 -11.89
C ILE A 301 -7.98 -11.87 -12.57
N ASN A 302 -8.28 -13.01 -13.19
CA ASN A 302 -9.61 -13.27 -13.74
C ASN A 302 -10.55 -13.76 -12.61
N PRO A 303 -11.59 -13.00 -12.21
CA PRO A 303 -12.44 -13.36 -11.08
C PRO A 303 -13.27 -14.63 -11.31
N HIS A 304 -13.46 -15.06 -12.56
CA HIS A 304 -14.26 -16.23 -12.91
C HIS A 304 -13.45 -17.53 -12.96
N THR A 305 -12.13 -17.46 -13.11
CA THR A 305 -11.27 -18.65 -13.28
C THR A 305 -10.11 -18.74 -12.29
N GLY A 306 -9.81 -17.67 -11.54
CA GLY A 306 -8.63 -17.57 -10.68
C GLY A 306 -7.31 -17.46 -11.45
N ASN A 307 -7.33 -17.28 -12.78
CA ASN A 307 -6.10 -17.14 -13.56
C ASN A 307 -5.36 -15.86 -13.15
N VAL A 308 -4.08 -16.01 -12.78
CA VAL A 308 -3.19 -14.91 -12.39
C VAL A 308 -2.20 -14.61 -13.51
N GLU A 309 -2.11 -13.34 -13.90
CA GLU A 309 -1.09 -12.80 -14.77
C GLU A 309 -0.37 -11.64 -14.06
N ARG A 310 0.93 -11.47 -14.31
CA ARG A 310 1.64 -10.26 -13.85
C ARG A 310 1.38 -9.12 -14.83
N TYR A 311 0.79 -8.03 -14.33
CA TYR A 311 0.53 -6.84 -15.12
C TYR A 311 1.74 -5.89 -15.19
N ALA A 312 2.42 -5.65 -14.06
CA ALA A 312 3.63 -4.82 -13.98
C ALA A 312 4.60 -5.34 -12.91
N GLU A 313 5.89 -4.99 -12.99
CA GLU A 313 6.94 -5.42 -12.04
C GLU A 313 7.81 -4.24 -11.53
N GLY A 314 8.67 -4.50 -10.55
CA GLY A 314 9.68 -3.55 -10.09
C GLY A 314 9.17 -2.46 -9.15
N MET A 315 8.07 -2.70 -8.45
CA MET A 315 7.51 -1.84 -7.40
C MET A 315 7.83 -2.45 -6.03
N ARG A 316 8.42 -1.71 -5.09
CA ARG A 316 8.87 -2.32 -3.83
C ARG A 316 7.70 -2.76 -2.96
N ASN A 317 6.77 -1.86 -2.70
CA ASN A 317 5.57 -2.09 -1.92
C ASN A 317 4.47 -1.21 -2.52
N PRO A 318 3.93 -1.60 -3.69
CA PRO A 318 2.72 -0.97 -4.18
C PRO A 318 1.63 -1.23 -3.16
N PHE A 319 1.09 -0.17 -2.57
CA PHE A 319 0.13 -0.31 -1.48
C PHE A 319 -1.30 -0.17 -2.00
N ASP A 320 -1.57 0.79 -2.89
CA ASP A 320 -2.92 1.01 -3.39
C ASP A 320 -2.98 1.45 -4.85
N LEU A 321 -4.16 1.26 -5.48
CA LEU A 321 -4.38 1.23 -6.92
C LEU A 321 -5.63 2.02 -7.35
N ALA A 322 -5.50 2.90 -8.33
CA ALA A 322 -6.63 3.64 -8.89
C ALA A 322 -6.61 3.74 -10.43
N PHE A 323 -7.79 3.55 -11.04
CA PHE A 323 -8.06 3.95 -12.42
C PHE A 323 -8.72 5.33 -12.47
N THR A 324 -8.37 6.13 -13.47
CA THR A 324 -9.08 7.36 -13.88
C THR A 324 -10.16 7.04 -14.93
N SER A 325 -11.07 7.98 -15.20
CA SER A 325 -12.25 7.77 -16.05
C SER A 325 -11.93 7.52 -17.54
N ASP A 326 -10.74 7.91 -18.00
CA ASP A 326 -10.21 7.58 -19.34
C ASP A 326 -9.41 6.26 -19.38
N GLY A 327 -9.25 5.60 -18.24
CA GLY A 327 -8.55 4.33 -18.09
C GLY A 327 -7.05 4.44 -17.79
N GLN A 328 -6.47 5.63 -17.55
CA GLN A 328 -5.10 5.69 -17.03
C GLN A 328 -5.04 5.08 -15.61
N PHE A 329 -4.09 4.17 -15.42
CA PHE A 329 -3.93 3.39 -14.19
C PHE A 329 -2.77 3.95 -13.35
N TYR A 330 -2.94 3.96 -12.02
CA TYR A 330 -1.99 4.54 -11.08
C TYR A 330 -1.81 3.65 -9.86
N ALA A 331 -0.61 3.70 -9.28
CA ALA A 331 -0.29 3.03 -8.02
C ALA A 331 0.50 3.97 -7.10
N THR A 332 0.33 3.81 -5.79
CA THR A 332 1.37 4.19 -4.83
C THR A 332 2.49 3.16 -4.88
N ASP A 333 3.70 3.53 -4.50
CA ASP A 333 4.75 2.57 -4.16
C ASP A 333 5.58 3.12 -2.99
N GLN A 334 5.70 2.33 -1.92
CA GLN A 334 6.42 2.72 -0.71
C GLN A 334 7.88 2.32 -0.79
N GLY A 335 8.76 3.28 -0.50
CA GLY A 335 10.21 3.15 -0.55
C GLY A 335 10.80 2.19 0.48
N LEU A 336 12.13 2.19 0.55
CA LEU A 336 12.89 1.36 1.49
C LEU A 336 12.54 1.69 2.94
N VAL A 337 12.72 0.73 3.85
CA VAL A 337 12.59 0.97 5.30
C VAL A 337 13.59 2.05 5.78
N THR A 338 14.67 2.27 5.02
CA THR A 338 15.64 3.35 5.22
C THR A 338 15.18 4.75 4.81
N GLY A 339 14.03 4.88 4.12
CA GLY A 339 13.38 6.15 3.75
C GLY A 339 13.23 6.43 2.25
N PRO A 340 14.28 6.26 1.41
CA PRO A 340 14.23 6.62 0.00
C PRO A 340 13.31 5.73 -0.85
N GLY A 341 12.68 6.36 -1.84
CA GLY A 341 12.02 5.66 -2.95
C GLY A 341 10.48 5.70 -2.96
N ASP A 342 9.85 6.36 -1.98
CA ASP A 342 8.41 6.64 -2.02
C ASP A 342 8.05 7.38 -3.33
N ARG A 343 7.00 6.94 -4.02
CA ARG A 343 6.62 7.47 -5.33
C ARG A 343 5.15 7.22 -5.68
N ILE A 344 4.68 8.00 -6.65
CA ILE A 344 3.46 7.69 -7.43
C ILE A 344 3.89 7.18 -8.80
N LEU A 345 3.22 6.15 -9.29
CA LEU A 345 3.45 5.54 -10.59
C LEU A 345 2.21 5.68 -11.47
N ARG A 346 2.43 5.96 -12.76
CA ARG A 346 1.46 5.68 -13.83
C ARG A 346 1.81 4.29 -14.36
N VAL A 347 0.87 3.34 -14.31
CA VAL A 347 1.13 1.90 -14.45
C VAL A 347 0.75 1.41 -15.84
N ASP A 348 1.75 0.99 -16.62
CA ASP A 348 1.58 0.45 -17.98
C ASP A 348 1.72 -1.08 -18.00
N GLU A 349 0.98 -1.76 -18.88
CA GLU A 349 1.04 -3.23 -19.02
C GLU A 349 2.44 -3.68 -19.49
N GLY A 350 3.04 -4.60 -18.74
CA GLY A 350 4.37 -5.15 -18.99
C GLY A 350 5.54 -4.27 -18.56
N ALA A 351 5.29 -3.14 -17.88
CA ALA A 351 6.35 -2.23 -17.45
C ALA A 351 7.12 -2.73 -16.21
N ASP A 352 8.41 -2.39 -16.15
CA ASP A 352 9.34 -2.63 -15.04
C ASP A 352 9.71 -1.29 -14.37
N TYR A 353 9.37 -1.13 -13.10
CA TYR A 353 9.63 0.05 -12.28
C TYR A 353 10.91 -0.07 -11.43
N GLY A 354 11.76 -1.07 -11.69
CA GLY A 354 13.18 -1.11 -11.35
C GLY A 354 13.60 -1.45 -9.92
N TRP A 355 12.69 -1.72 -8.98
CA TRP A 355 13.08 -2.41 -7.74
C TRP A 355 13.38 -3.90 -8.04
N PRO A 356 14.40 -4.54 -7.43
CA PRO A 356 15.40 -3.99 -6.53
C PRO A 356 16.65 -3.45 -7.25
N TYR A 357 16.70 -3.51 -8.59
CA TYR A 357 17.94 -3.46 -9.38
C TYR A 357 18.38 -2.07 -9.89
N TYR A 358 17.69 -0.96 -9.53
CA TYR A 358 17.89 0.33 -10.18
C TYR A 358 17.87 1.56 -9.24
N ARG A 359 18.94 2.38 -9.28
CA ARG A 359 19.12 3.60 -8.46
C ARG A 359 18.96 3.32 -6.96
N LEU A 360 18.24 4.17 -6.24
CA LEU A 360 17.93 4.08 -4.80
C LEU A 360 16.81 3.06 -4.50
N ARG A 361 16.35 2.28 -5.49
CA ARG A 361 15.27 1.30 -5.32
C ARG A 361 15.81 -0.03 -4.76
N GLY A 362 16.64 0.01 -3.72
CA GLY A 362 17.12 -1.18 -2.99
C GLY A 362 18.55 -1.62 -3.29
N CYS A 363 18.70 -2.73 -4.01
CA CYS A 363 19.89 -3.58 -3.97
C CYS A 363 21.07 -3.07 -4.82
N ALA A 364 21.95 -2.28 -4.21
CA ALA A 364 23.11 -1.68 -4.87
C ALA A 364 24.09 -2.70 -5.50
N ASP A 365 24.23 -3.89 -4.89
CA ASP A 365 25.19 -4.94 -5.30
C ASP A 365 24.53 -6.14 -6.03
N CYS A 366 23.21 -6.13 -6.23
CA CYS A 366 22.53 -7.23 -6.91
C CYS A 366 22.94 -7.30 -8.39
N PRO A 367 23.36 -8.47 -8.90
CA PRO A 367 23.40 -8.67 -10.35
C PRO A 367 21.96 -8.62 -10.89
N PRO A 368 21.65 -7.78 -11.89
CA PRO A 368 20.29 -7.68 -12.42
C PRO A 368 19.89 -9.00 -13.10
N SER A 369 18.93 -9.70 -12.50
CA SER A 369 18.42 -10.99 -13.01
C SER A 369 17.63 -10.85 -14.32
N ARG A 370 17.11 -9.64 -14.55
CA ARG A 370 16.38 -9.18 -15.74
C ARG A 370 17.08 -7.93 -16.27
N GLY A 371 17.06 -7.70 -17.58
CA GLY A 371 17.83 -6.59 -18.17
C GLY A 371 17.23 -5.23 -17.83
N VAL A 372 17.97 -4.38 -17.09
CA VAL A 372 17.57 -3.02 -16.66
C VAL A 372 17.49 -1.97 -17.79
N ALA A 373 17.07 -2.39 -18.99
CA ALA A 373 16.86 -1.55 -20.16
C ALA A 373 15.37 -1.46 -20.47
N GLY A 374 14.81 -0.24 -20.45
CA GLY A 374 13.36 -0.02 -20.57
C GLY A 374 12.63 0.22 -19.24
N ILE A 375 13.37 0.40 -18.14
CA ILE A 375 12.80 0.80 -16.84
C ILE A 375 11.92 2.04 -17.00
N ALA A 376 10.67 1.95 -16.54
CA ALA A 376 9.69 3.01 -16.61
C ALA A 376 10.04 4.18 -15.67
N PRO A 377 9.66 5.42 -16.05
CA PRO A 377 9.82 6.58 -15.18
C PRO A 377 8.82 6.52 -14.01
N ASP A 378 9.19 7.18 -12.91
CA ASP A 378 8.25 7.50 -11.84
C ASP A 378 7.34 8.65 -12.32
N LEU A 379 6.06 8.69 -11.95
CA LEU A 379 5.18 9.83 -12.30
C LEU A 379 5.56 11.05 -11.45
N LEU A 380 5.79 10.79 -10.16
CA LEU A 380 6.21 11.76 -9.16
C LEU A 380 7.01 11.01 -8.08
N THR A 381 8.26 11.41 -7.87
CA THR A 381 9.03 11.02 -6.68
C THR A 381 8.50 11.79 -5.47
N LEU A 382 8.26 11.12 -4.35
CA LEU A 382 7.84 11.75 -3.11
C LEU A 382 9.04 12.00 -2.18
N PRO A 383 8.90 12.87 -1.17
CA PRO A 383 9.87 12.95 -0.08
C PRO A 383 10.00 11.63 0.68
N ASP A 384 11.20 11.34 1.16
CA ASP A 384 11.51 10.16 1.97
C ASP A 384 10.56 10.02 3.17
N PHE A 385 10.14 8.79 3.45
CA PHE A 385 9.20 8.45 4.52
C PHE A 385 7.83 9.16 4.44
N THR A 386 7.28 9.41 3.25
CA THR A 386 5.85 9.74 3.10
C THR A 386 4.95 8.53 3.31
N LEU A 387 5.41 7.34 2.95
CA LEU A 387 4.67 6.06 3.04
C LEU A 387 3.25 6.17 2.45
N PRO A 388 3.11 6.32 1.12
CA PRO A 388 1.81 6.45 0.46
C PRO A 388 1.01 5.13 0.54
N SER A 389 -0.14 5.13 1.20
CA SER A 389 -0.89 3.92 1.58
C SER A 389 -2.32 3.81 1.05
N GLY A 390 -2.83 4.86 0.39
CA GLY A 390 -4.19 4.90 -0.14
C GLY A 390 -4.30 5.89 -1.28
N LEU A 391 -5.14 5.60 -2.27
CA LEU A 391 -5.13 6.25 -3.56
C LEU A 391 -6.50 6.15 -4.24
N VAL A 392 -7.11 7.30 -4.52
CA VAL A 392 -8.28 7.34 -5.40
C VAL A 392 -8.19 8.45 -6.42
N ALA A 393 -8.51 8.12 -7.67
CA ALA A 393 -8.80 9.11 -8.70
C ALA A 393 -10.20 9.67 -8.46
N TYR A 394 -10.34 10.98 -8.29
CA TYR A 394 -11.65 11.56 -8.04
C TYR A 394 -12.52 11.55 -9.31
N GLN A 395 -13.63 10.80 -9.27
CA GLN A 395 -14.61 10.68 -10.35
C GLN A 395 -16.05 11.06 -9.91
N GLY A 396 -16.21 11.56 -8.67
CA GLY A 396 -17.51 11.91 -8.09
C GLY A 396 -18.11 13.20 -8.69
N SER A 397 -19.26 13.64 -8.19
CA SER A 397 -19.90 14.89 -8.66
C SER A 397 -20.16 15.95 -7.59
N ALA A 398 -19.79 15.69 -6.33
CA ALA A 398 -20.01 16.60 -5.20
C ALA A 398 -18.87 17.63 -5.00
N LEU A 399 -17.66 17.38 -5.53
CA LEU A 399 -16.50 18.27 -5.43
C LEU A 399 -16.30 19.08 -6.73
N PRO A 400 -15.51 20.17 -6.70
CA PRO A 400 -15.32 21.04 -7.87
C PRO A 400 -14.74 20.30 -9.08
N SER A 401 -15.22 20.61 -10.29
CA SER A 401 -14.85 19.89 -11.52
C SER A 401 -13.37 19.96 -11.90
N VAL A 402 -12.57 20.81 -11.26
CA VAL A 402 -11.10 20.85 -11.38
C VAL A 402 -10.41 19.66 -10.68
N MET A 403 -11.14 18.90 -9.87
CA MET A 403 -10.63 17.70 -9.20
C MET A 403 -10.89 16.42 -10.01
N GLN A 404 -11.66 16.46 -11.10
CA GLN A 404 -11.94 15.25 -11.89
C GLN A 404 -10.66 14.64 -12.44
N ASP A 405 -10.52 13.33 -12.27
CA ASP A 405 -9.34 12.52 -12.61
C ASP A 405 -8.01 13.00 -11.99
N THR A 406 -8.09 13.82 -10.93
CA THR A 406 -6.96 14.09 -10.05
C THR A 406 -6.88 13.04 -8.94
N LEU A 407 -5.66 12.73 -8.52
CA LEU A 407 -5.37 11.74 -7.49
C LEU A 407 -5.45 12.38 -6.10
N LEU A 408 -6.17 11.72 -5.20
CA LEU A 408 -6.10 11.94 -3.76
C LEU A 408 -5.29 10.79 -3.15
N VAL A 409 -4.25 11.12 -2.40
CA VAL A 409 -3.30 10.12 -1.87
C VAL A 409 -3.16 10.26 -0.37
N ALA A 410 -3.35 9.17 0.37
CA ALA A 410 -3.04 9.10 1.79
C ALA A 410 -1.52 8.92 1.98
N PHE A 411 -0.88 9.92 2.58
CA PHE A 411 0.48 9.79 3.13
C PHE A 411 0.33 9.44 4.61
N TRP A 412 0.86 8.30 5.01
CA TRP A 412 0.57 7.69 6.31
C TRP A 412 1.44 8.22 7.46
N ASN A 413 2.57 8.87 7.16
CA ASN A 413 3.63 9.00 8.16
C ASN A 413 3.60 10.27 9.02
N GLY A 414 4.05 10.16 10.27
CA GLY A 414 4.22 11.26 11.22
C GLY A 414 5.44 12.17 10.96
N THR A 415 5.87 12.31 9.71
CA THR A 415 6.95 13.25 9.31
C THR A 415 6.35 14.53 8.69
N ASN A 416 7.13 15.61 8.66
CA ASN A 416 6.62 16.90 8.19
C ASN A 416 6.23 16.85 6.70
N GLY A 417 4.96 17.12 6.39
CA GLY A 417 4.42 17.00 5.03
C GLY A 417 3.97 15.59 4.62
N ALA A 418 4.10 14.60 5.51
CA ALA A 418 3.69 13.21 5.28
C ALA A 418 2.41 12.79 6.04
N GLN A 419 1.87 13.62 6.92
CA GLN A 419 0.69 13.29 7.74
C GLN A 419 -0.58 13.94 7.16
N ARG A 420 -1.02 13.50 5.97
CA ARG A 420 -2.10 14.17 5.21
C ARG A 420 -2.69 13.33 4.08
N ILE A 421 -3.87 13.73 3.60
CA ILE A 421 -4.26 13.48 2.21
C ILE A 421 -3.64 14.56 1.32
N ALA A 422 -2.88 14.14 0.31
CA ALA A 422 -2.36 14.98 -0.75
C ALA A 422 -3.33 15.07 -1.93
N TRP A 423 -3.25 16.15 -2.72
CA TRP A 423 -3.96 16.33 -3.98
C TRP A 423 -2.97 16.55 -5.13
N ILE A 424 -3.00 15.66 -6.12
CA ILE A 424 -2.05 15.60 -7.23
C ILE A 424 -2.85 15.53 -8.53
N ASP A 425 -2.68 16.50 -9.42
CA ASP A 425 -3.15 16.38 -10.80
C ASP A 425 -2.09 15.58 -11.58
N PRO A 426 -2.39 14.35 -12.06
CA PRO A 426 -1.41 13.48 -12.71
C PRO A 426 -0.99 13.97 -14.11
N ASN A 427 -1.59 15.07 -14.59
CA ASN A 427 -1.28 15.72 -15.86
C ASN A 427 -0.72 17.14 -15.68
N ASP A 428 -0.45 17.58 -14.43
CA ASP A 428 0.20 18.86 -14.13
C ASP A 428 1.62 18.87 -14.73
N PRO A 429 1.93 19.76 -15.69
CA PRO A 429 3.23 19.76 -16.37
C PRO A 429 4.40 20.12 -15.44
N ALA A 430 4.13 20.59 -14.22
CA ALA A 430 5.14 20.89 -13.22
C ALA A 430 5.56 19.69 -12.35
N LEU A 431 4.92 18.50 -12.45
CA LEU A 431 5.20 17.33 -11.59
C LEU A 431 6.68 16.94 -11.48
N ASN A 432 7.47 17.18 -12.53
CA ASN A 432 8.90 16.85 -12.61
C ASN A 432 9.81 18.08 -12.44
N SER A 433 9.30 19.17 -11.85
CA SER A 433 10.06 20.38 -11.52
C SER A 433 10.67 20.29 -10.11
N GLU A 434 11.88 20.79 -9.92
CA GLU A 434 12.54 20.89 -8.61
C GLU A 434 11.73 21.78 -7.63
N ASP A 435 10.95 22.74 -8.15
CA ASP A 435 10.07 23.63 -7.39
C ASP A 435 8.65 23.06 -7.15
N TYR A 436 8.37 21.78 -7.46
CA TYR A 436 7.01 21.23 -7.34
C TYR A 436 6.55 21.05 -5.89
N VAL A 437 5.46 21.74 -5.51
CA VAL A 437 4.87 21.63 -4.17
C VAL A 437 3.59 20.79 -4.22
N ILE A 438 3.68 19.56 -3.71
CA ILE A 438 2.54 18.66 -3.54
C ILE A 438 1.46 19.33 -2.66
N LYS A 439 0.27 19.53 -3.21
CA LYS A 439 -0.84 20.25 -2.57
C LYS A 439 -1.43 19.42 -1.42
N SER A 440 -1.77 20.06 -0.30
CA SER A 440 -2.49 19.41 0.80
C SER A 440 -4.00 19.45 0.55
N PHE A 441 -4.68 18.31 0.67
CA PHE A 441 -6.14 18.26 0.68
C PHE A 441 -6.70 18.20 2.10
N VAL A 442 -6.24 17.26 2.93
CA VAL A 442 -6.68 17.13 4.33
C VAL A 442 -5.47 17.01 5.25
N THR A 443 -5.38 17.86 6.28
CA THR A 443 -4.28 17.84 7.28
C THR A 443 -4.82 17.69 8.70
N GLY A 444 -3.94 17.38 9.67
CA GLY A 444 -4.33 17.27 11.09
C GLY A 444 -4.77 15.87 11.55
N LEU A 445 -4.90 14.94 10.60
CA LEU A 445 -5.09 13.49 10.79
C LEU A 445 -3.90 12.84 11.52
N VAL A 446 -4.03 11.57 11.94
CA VAL A 446 -2.99 10.85 12.71
C VAL A 446 -2.13 9.97 11.83
N ARG A 447 -2.77 9.00 11.17
CA ARG A 447 -2.20 8.01 10.26
C ARG A 447 -3.28 7.77 9.18
N PRO A 448 -3.57 8.77 8.32
CA PRO A 448 -4.53 8.54 7.25
C PRO A 448 -3.99 7.42 6.38
N VAL A 449 -4.76 6.36 6.26
CA VAL A 449 -4.33 5.13 5.62
C VAL A 449 -4.96 4.99 4.24
N ASP A 450 -6.23 5.38 4.12
CA ASP A 450 -7.00 5.17 2.89
C ASP A 450 -8.01 6.29 2.63
N VAL A 451 -8.40 6.45 1.36
CA VAL A 451 -9.28 7.50 0.86
C VAL A 451 -10.17 6.98 -0.27
N ALA A 452 -11.48 6.99 -0.06
CA ALA A 452 -12.48 6.44 -0.99
C ALA A 452 -13.53 7.49 -1.40
N LEU A 453 -14.32 7.19 -2.43
CA LEU A 453 -15.48 7.99 -2.85
C LEU A 453 -16.76 7.38 -2.28
N ALA A 454 -17.63 8.21 -1.70
CA ALA A 454 -18.97 7.82 -1.31
C ALA A 454 -19.95 7.83 -2.50
N PRO A 455 -21.10 7.14 -2.43
CA PRO A 455 -22.07 7.06 -3.54
C PRO A 455 -22.66 8.41 -3.99
N ASP A 456 -22.68 9.44 -3.13
CA ASP A 456 -23.04 10.83 -3.48
C ASP A 456 -21.90 11.60 -4.16
N GLY A 457 -20.73 10.99 -4.32
CA GLY A 457 -19.52 11.59 -4.85
C GLY A 457 -18.72 12.44 -3.85
N ALA A 458 -19.03 12.41 -2.56
CA ALA A 458 -18.16 13.00 -1.54
C ALA A 458 -16.90 12.16 -1.30
N VAL A 459 -15.85 12.76 -0.71
CA VAL A 459 -14.63 12.02 -0.34
C VAL A 459 -14.74 11.54 1.10
N VAL A 460 -14.25 10.33 1.38
CA VAL A 460 -14.20 9.69 2.69
C VAL A 460 -12.77 9.25 2.98
N VAL A 461 -12.30 9.44 4.21
CA VAL A 461 -10.92 9.18 4.63
C VAL A 461 -10.89 8.31 5.88
N ALA A 462 -10.11 7.23 5.84
CA ALA A 462 -9.86 6.35 6.97
C ALA A 462 -8.58 6.76 7.72
N ASP A 463 -8.66 6.90 9.04
CA ASP A 463 -7.53 7.22 9.92
C ASP A 463 -7.21 6.02 10.84
N TYR A 464 -6.07 5.37 10.57
CA TYR A 464 -5.71 4.02 11.02
C TYR A 464 -5.84 3.84 12.53
N VAL A 465 -5.21 4.69 13.36
CA VAL A 465 -4.90 4.30 14.75
C VAL A 465 -6.13 4.09 15.63
N TYR A 466 -7.20 4.86 15.39
CA TYR A 466 -8.46 4.75 16.13
C TYR A 466 -9.61 4.21 15.27
N GLY A 467 -9.40 3.95 13.97
CA GLY A 467 -10.48 3.51 13.10
C GLY A 467 -11.50 4.60 12.76
N HIS A 468 -11.14 5.89 12.92
CA HIS A 468 -12.05 7.00 12.58
C HIS A 468 -12.23 7.14 11.08
N VAL A 469 -13.45 7.49 10.68
CA VAL A 469 -13.81 7.79 9.30
C VAL A 469 -14.29 9.23 9.18
N TRP A 470 -13.60 10.01 8.36
CA TRP A 470 -13.88 11.42 8.09
C TRP A 470 -14.50 11.59 6.70
N ARG A 471 -15.36 12.60 6.53
CA ARG A 471 -16.03 12.95 5.27
C ARG A 471 -15.69 14.37 4.87
N ILE A 472 -15.31 14.55 3.62
CA ILE A 472 -14.96 15.85 3.03
C ILE A 472 -16.00 16.17 1.94
N GLN A 473 -16.70 17.29 2.10
CA GLN A 473 -17.72 17.79 1.17
C GLN A 473 -17.42 19.24 0.79
N TYR A 474 -17.89 19.67 -0.38
CA TYR A 474 -17.73 21.03 -0.91
C TYR A 474 -19.09 21.75 -0.89
N GLY A 475 -19.09 23.05 -0.57
CA GLY A 475 -20.31 23.82 -0.32
C GLY A 475 -20.75 23.78 1.15
N ASP A 476 -22.00 24.15 1.42
CA ASP A 476 -22.52 24.50 2.76
C ASP A 476 -22.75 23.28 3.70
N GLY A 477 -21.66 22.62 4.10
CA GLY A 477 -21.56 22.08 5.45
C GLY A 477 -21.43 23.20 6.49
N PRO A 478 -21.64 22.93 7.80
CA PRO A 478 -21.62 23.98 8.81
C PRO A 478 -20.25 24.66 8.88
N THR A 479 -20.21 25.97 8.63
CA THR A 479 -18.97 26.75 8.63
C THR A 479 -18.35 26.79 10.02
N THR A 480 -17.38 25.92 10.28
CA THR A 480 -16.37 26.11 11.33
C THR A 480 -15.50 27.29 10.94
N THR A 481 -15.97 28.51 11.21
CA THR A 481 -15.19 29.73 11.08
C THR A 481 -14.06 29.73 12.11
N GLY A 482 -12.97 29.03 11.79
CA GLY A 482 -11.71 29.10 12.51
C GLY A 482 -11.21 30.54 12.49
N SER A 483 -11.52 31.28 13.54
CA SER A 483 -11.14 32.67 13.68
C SER A 483 -9.62 32.78 13.67
N ALA A 484 -9.07 33.31 12.58
CA ALA A 484 -7.67 33.69 12.48
C ALA A 484 -7.38 34.79 13.52
N THR A 485 -7.02 34.36 14.73
CA THR A 485 -6.88 35.20 15.91
C THR A 485 -5.40 35.35 16.19
N GLU A 486 -4.92 36.60 16.28
CA GLU A 486 -3.50 36.91 16.43
C GLU A 486 -2.89 36.28 17.70
N PRO A 487 -1.58 35.93 17.69
CA PRO A 487 -0.94 35.25 18.81
C PRO A 487 -0.89 36.14 20.07
N ILE A 488 -1.74 35.82 21.04
CA ILE A 488 -1.72 36.46 22.36
C ILE A 488 -0.47 36.00 23.12
N ILE A 489 0.47 36.92 23.34
CA ILE A 489 1.66 36.67 24.16
C ILE A 489 1.22 36.59 25.64
N ALA A 490 1.07 35.38 26.16
CA ALA A 490 0.85 35.12 27.58
C ALA A 490 2.19 34.91 28.31
N THR A 491 2.43 35.67 29.38
CA THR A 491 3.61 35.55 30.23
C THR A 491 3.56 34.31 31.11
N GLN A 492 4.64 33.52 31.14
CA GLN A 492 4.79 32.39 32.07
C GLN A 492 5.01 32.89 33.51
N GLU A 493 4.29 32.31 34.46
CA GLU A 493 4.74 32.19 35.86
C GLU A 493 5.09 30.73 36.14
N THR A 494 6.18 30.48 36.89
CA THR A 494 6.74 29.14 37.09
C THR A 494 6.43 28.59 38.49
N PRO A 495 5.69 27.47 38.61
CA PRO A 495 5.68 26.68 39.84
C PRO A 495 6.92 25.78 39.89
N GLN A 496 7.74 25.89 40.94
CA GLN A 496 8.79 24.91 41.22
C GLN A 496 8.20 23.69 41.92
N PHE A 497 8.56 22.48 41.48
CA PHE A 497 8.42 21.25 42.26
C PHE A 497 9.69 20.41 42.19
N SER A 498 10.00 19.73 43.28
CA SER A 498 11.24 18.98 43.51
C SER A 498 11.07 17.49 43.25
N PHE A 499 12.10 16.87 42.65
CA PHE A 499 12.14 15.42 42.44
C PHE A 499 12.53 14.66 43.72
N GLU A 500 11.80 13.59 44.03
CA GLU A 500 12.31 12.46 44.82
C GLU A 500 12.61 11.28 43.89
N THR A 501 13.70 10.55 44.15
CA THR A 501 14.23 9.54 43.24
C THR A 501 13.70 8.12 43.55
N PRO A 502 13.04 7.42 42.62
CA PRO A 502 12.68 6.01 42.80
C PRO A 502 13.89 5.08 42.67
N THR A 503 13.95 4.06 43.54
CA THR A 503 15.05 3.09 43.61
C THR A 503 14.96 2.02 42.50
N GLN A 504 16.11 1.53 42.04
CA GLN A 504 16.24 0.42 41.10
C GLN A 504 15.68 -0.90 41.66
N ALA A 505 14.85 -1.59 40.87
CA ALA A 505 14.42 -2.98 41.06
C ALA A 505 14.34 -3.68 39.68
N ALA A 506 14.48 -5.00 39.63
CA ALA A 506 14.80 -5.72 38.39
C ALA A 506 13.78 -6.79 37.96
N THR A 507 13.64 -6.92 36.64
CA THR A 507 13.27 -8.14 35.88
C THR A 507 12.06 -8.98 36.32
N THR A 508 11.00 -8.93 35.51
CA THR A 508 10.67 -10.03 34.56
C THR A 508 9.94 -9.43 33.35
N GLY A 509 10.06 -10.06 32.18
CA GLY A 509 9.59 -9.47 30.91
C GLY A 509 8.36 -10.15 30.34
N THR A 510 7.31 -9.35 30.11
CA THR A 510 6.22 -9.63 29.16
C THR A 510 6.10 -8.42 28.25
N ARG A 511 6.21 -8.59 26.92
CA ARG A 511 6.02 -7.49 25.96
C ARG A 511 4.52 -7.33 25.67
N ASN A 512 3.88 -6.39 26.36
CA ASN A 512 2.48 -6.03 26.12
C ASN A 512 2.41 -4.83 25.17
N LEU A 513 1.86 -5.02 23.97
CA LEU A 513 1.27 -3.94 23.18
C LEU A 513 -0.20 -3.81 23.62
N PHE A 514 -0.47 -2.98 24.63
CA PHE A 514 -1.84 -2.74 25.09
C PHE A 514 -2.03 -1.31 25.62
N VAL A 515 -3.11 -0.68 25.17
CA VAL A 515 -3.83 0.34 25.93
C VAL A 515 -5.19 -0.25 26.27
N THR A 516 -5.35 -0.81 27.46
CA THR A 516 -6.64 -1.27 27.98
C THR A 516 -7.28 -0.18 28.83
N SER A 517 -8.36 0.42 28.36
CA SER A 517 -9.13 1.42 29.11
C SER A 517 -10.06 0.75 30.13
N THR A 518 -9.55 0.47 31.33
CA THR A 518 -10.40 0.08 32.46
C THR A 518 -11.27 1.28 32.87
N PRO A 519 -12.62 1.20 32.83
CA PRO A 519 -13.46 2.31 33.24
C PRO A 519 -13.35 2.55 34.76
N ALA A 520 -13.19 3.82 35.15
CA ALA A 520 -13.33 4.26 36.52
C ALA A 520 -14.81 4.54 36.85
N ASN A 521 -15.23 4.23 38.08
CA ASN A 521 -16.55 4.59 38.63
C ASN A 521 -16.53 5.98 39.26
#